data_AF-A0A6U5ERZ6-F1
#
_entry.id   AF-A0A6U5ERZ6-F1
#
_cell.length_a   1.000
_cell.length_b   1.000
_cell.length_c   1.000
_cell.angle_alpha   90.00
_cell.angle_beta   90.00
_cell.angle_gamma   90.00
#
_symmetry.space_group_name_H-M   'P 1'
#
loop_
_entity.id
_entity.type
_entity.pdbx_description
1 polymer ?
#
loop_
_entity_poly.entity_id
_entity_poly.type
_entity_poly.pdbx_seq_one_letter_code
_entity_poly.pdbx_strand_id
1 'polypeptide(L)'
;MTASNESLRYVSYPTQSLAKSCKLVPTMIMGVLVEKRKYSVHQWVGTFFITAGIVIFNLNNIKRDDKTSSTYGLCLVGLSLIMDGLNSSYQGLVKVSDPKKYRILGASESMLWINTFAITFFFPVAVISGQFFTAIKFFSRNSEALTAILYLNLMAAIGQHFIFLTIVSFSSLVCTTITTVRKFMTIILSVAVFGHSFSWSQWCSVASVFFGIFLETSWKKTEQKVIKVY
;
A
#
# COMPACT_ATOMS: atom_id res chain seq x y z
N MET A 1 2.95 0.36 -10.23
CA MET A 1 1.82 1.33 -10.33
C MET A 1 1.06 1.21 -11.64
N THR A 2 1.73 1.06 -12.80
CA THR A 2 1.09 0.86 -14.13
C THR A 2 0.05 -0.26 -14.18
N ALA A 3 0.38 -1.47 -13.70
CA ALA A 3 -0.58 -2.59 -13.66
C ALA A 3 -1.83 -2.29 -12.80
N SER A 4 -1.67 -1.50 -11.73
CA SER A 4 -2.81 -1.06 -10.91
C SER A 4 -3.69 -0.10 -11.71
N ASN A 5 -3.11 0.91 -12.36
CA ASN A 5 -3.90 1.89 -13.11
C ASN A 5 -4.61 1.25 -14.31
N GLU A 6 -3.97 0.30 -15.00
CA GLU A 6 -4.62 -0.45 -16.08
C GLU A 6 -5.74 -1.36 -15.56
N SER A 7 -5.58 -1.98 -14.38
CA SER A 7 -6.65 -2.82 -13.82
C SER A 7 -7.95 -2.07 -13.54
N LEU A 8 -7.91 -0.74 -13.33
CA LEU A 8 -9.12 0.09 -13.15
C LEU A 8 -10.03 0.09 -14.38
N ARG A 9 -9.50 -0.24 -15.57
CA ARG A 9 -10.30 -0.38 -16.79
C ARG A 9 -11.09 -1.68 -16.84
N TYR A 10 -10.69 -2.68 -16.05
CA TYR A 10 -11.20 -4.05 -16.10
C TYR A 10 -11.80 -4.54 -14.77
N VAL A 11 -11.59 -3.78 -13.69
CA VAL A 11 -12.04 -4.10 -12.32
C VAL A 11 -12.68 -2.86 -11.72
N SER A 12 -13.78 -3.04 -11.01
CA SER A 12 -14.44 -1.95 -10.31
C SER A 12 -13.53 -1.35 -9.22
N TYR A 13 -13.66 -0.04 -9.01
CA TYR A 13 -12.88 0.67 -7.99
C TYR A 13 -13.00 0.04 -6.58
N PRO A 14 -14.20 -0.41 -6.12
CA PRO A 14 -14.33 -1.12 -4.84
C PRO A 14 -13.53 -2.44 -4.79
N THR A 15 -13.60 -3.26 -5.85
CA THR A 15 -12.84 -4.53 -5.92
C THR A 15 -11.34 -4.28 -5.92
N GLN A 16 -10.87 -3.23 -6.60
CA GLN A 16 -9.45 -2.87 -6.58
C GLN A 16 -9.00 -2.37 -5.20
N SER A 17 -9.81 -1.52 -4.55
CA SER A 17 -9.55 -1.05 -3.19
C SER A 17 -9.47 -2.19 -2.18
N LEU A 18 -10.38 -3.16 -2.31
CA LEU A 18 -10.36 -4.42 -1.56
C LEU A 18 -9.05 -5.16 -1.75
N ALA A 19 -8.65 -5.43 -2.99
CA ALA A 19 -7.44 -6.18 -3.27
C ALA A 19 -6.17 -5.45 -2.82
N LYS A 20 -6.11 -4.12 -2.94
CA LYS A 20 -5.01 -3.30 -2.38
C LYS A 20 -4.93 -3.34 -0.85
N SER A 21 -6.01 -3.69 -0.17
CA SER A 21 -6.00 -3.88 1.28
C SER A 21 -5.35 -5.21 1.67
N CYS A 22 -5.33 -6.20 0.77
CA CYS A 22 -4.63 -7.47 0.96
C CYS A 22 -3.11 -7.39 0.76
N LYS A 23 -2.55 -6.20 0.46
CA LYS A 23 -1.09 -6.00 0.25
C LYS A 23 -0.23 -6.48 1.42
N LEU A 24 -0.76 -6.48 2.64
CA LEU A 24 -0.04 -6.88 3.85
C LEU A 24 0.56 -8.30 3.73
N VAL A 25 -0.21 -9.25 3.19
CA VAL A 25 0.21 -10.66 3.06
C VAL A 25 1.34 -10.84 2.04
N PRO A 26 1.23 -10.38 0.77
CA PRO A 26 2.33 -10.42 -0.18
C PRO A 26 3.58 -9.69 0.31
N THR A 27 3.43 -8.56 1.00
CA THR A 27 4.56 -7.83 1.59
C THR A 27 5.30 -8.67 2.63
N MET A 28 4.59 -9.38 3.52
CA MET A 28 5.25 -10.27 4.48
C MET A 28 5.94 -11.46 3.82
N ILE A 29 5.27 -12.12 2.85
CA ILE A 29 5.86 -13.25 2.10
C ILE A 29 7.16 -12.80 1.41
N MET A 30 7.11 -11.68 0.70
CA MET A 30 8.30 -11.15 0.00
C MET A 30 9.39 -10.71 0.98
N GLY A 31 9.04 -10.22 2.17
CA GLY A 31 10.02 -9.92 3.21
C GLY A 31 10.77 -11.16 3.69
N VAL A 32 10.10 -12.32 3.79
CA VAL A 32 10.79 -13.58 4.12
C VAL A 32 11.71 -14.02 2.98
N LEU A 33 11.25 -13.92 1.73
CA LEU A 33 12.01 -14.41 0.57
C LEU A 33 13.21 -13.52 0.22
N VAL A 34 13.04 -12.20 0.24
CA VAL A 34 14.04 -11.23 -0.24
C VAL A 34 14.88 -10.68 0.91
N GLU A 35 14.24 -10.22 1.99
CA GLU A 35 14.94 -9.65 3.16
C GLU A 35 15.50 -10.75 4.10
N LYS A 36 15.09 -12.01 3.90
CA LYS A 36 15.38 -13.15 4.82
C LYS A 36 14.95 -12.86 6.26
N ARG A 37 13.96 -11.98 6.42
CA ARG A 37 13.46 -11.56 7.73
C ARG A 37 12.64 -12.69 8.34
N LYS A 38 12.90 -13.02 9.60
CA LYS A 38 12.07 -13.97 10.36
C LYS A 38 10.91 -13.20 10.99
N TYR A 39 9.69 -13.61 10.67
CA TYR A 39 8.47 -13.09 11.31
C TYR A 39 7.96 -14.10 12.33
N SER A 40 7.50 -13.60 13.48
CA SER A 40 6.89 -14.44 14.51
C SER A 40 5.53 -14.97 14.06
N VAL A 41 5.10 -16.09 14.61
CA VAL A 41 3.77 -16.67 14.39
C VAL A 41 2.67 -15.63 14.70
N HIS A 42 2.86 -14.81 15.73
CA HIS A 42 1.91 -13.74 16.10
C HIS A 42 1.74 -12.68 15.00
N GLN A 43 2.81 -12.36 14.25
CA GLN A 43 2.75 -11.41 13.14
C GLN A 43 2.02 -12.01 11.94
N TRP A 44 2.21 -13.31 11.67
CA TRP A 44 1.46 -14.03 10.64
C TRP A 44 -0.02 -14.11 10.95
N VAL A 45 -0.35 -14.51 12.18
CA VAL A 45 -1.75 -14.62 12.64
C VAL A 45 -2.41 -13.23 12.65
N GLY A 46 -1.73 -12.20 13.17
CA GLY A 46 -2.23 -10.83 13.16
C GLY A 46 -2.53 -10.32 11.75
N THR A 47 -1.59 -10.48 10.82
CA THR A 47 -1.75 -10.12 9.40
C THR A 47 -2.88 -10.88 8.72
N PHE A 48 -3.06 -12.15 9.06
CA PHE A 48 -4.19 -12.95 8.57
C PHE A 48 -5.54 -12.38 9.04
N PHE A 49 -5.69 -12.10 10.34
CA PHE A 49 -6.92 -11.50 10.88
C PHE A 49 -7.21 -10.12 10.27
N ILE A 50 -6.20 -9.26 10.11
CA ILE A 50 -6.35 -7.96 9.44
C ILE A 50 -6.86 -8.16 8.02
N THR A 51 -6.20 -9.02 7.25
CA THR A 51 -6.54 -9.23 5.83
C THR A 51 -7.92 -9.85 5.67
N ALA A 52 -8.22 -10.91 6.43
CA ALA A 52 -9.52 -11.57 6.42
C ALA A 52 -10.65 -10.62 6.84
N GLY A 53 -10.45 -9.83 7.89
CA GLY A 53 -11.44 -8.84 8.35
C GLY A 53 -11.75 -7.79 7.28
N ILE A 54 -10.73 -7.23 6.64
CA ILE A 54 -10.94 -6.25 5.57
C ILE A 54 -11.62 -6.89 4.35
N VAL A 55 -11.29 -8.14 4.02
CA VAL A 55 -11.93 -8.89 2.93
C VAL A 55 -13.42 -9.11 3.20
N ILE A 56 -13.76 -9.64 4.37
CA ILE A 56 -15.17 -9.89 4.75
C ILE A 56 -15.95 -8.58 4.79
N PHE A 57 -15.37 -7.51 5.35
CA PHE A 57 -16.01 -6.20 5.41
C PHE A 57 -16.34 -5.65 4.02
N ASN A 58 -15.39 -5.70 3.09
CA ASN A 58 -15.58 -5.19 1.73
C ASN A 58 -16.50 -6.10 0.90
N LEU A 59 -16.44 -7.43 1.04
CA LEU A 59 -17.36 -8.34 0.34
C LEU A 59 -18.82 -8.07 0.73
N ASN A 60 -19.09 -7.77 2.00
CA ASN A 60 -20.43 -7.39 2.44
C ASN A 60 -20.90 -6.04 1.86
N ASN A 61 -19.97 -5.13 1.53
CA ASN A 61 -20.29 -3.90 0.81
C ASN A 61 -20.46 -4.12 -0.71
N ILE A 62 -19.66 -5.00 -1.32
CA ILE A 62 -19.67 -5.26 -2.77
C ILE A 62 -20.89 -6.10 -3.19
N LYS A 63 -21.43 -6.96 -2.32
CA LYS A 63 -22.69 -7.69 -2.57
C LYS A 63 -23.91 -6.78 -2.86
N ARG A 64 -23.76 -5.46 -2.73
CA ARG A 64 -24.78 -4.46 -3.09
C ARG A 64 -24.55 -3.81 -4.47
N ASP A 65 -23.43 -4.10 -5.16
CA ASP A 65 -23.04 -3.49 -6.43
C ASP A 65 -22.73 -4.59 -7.48
N ASP A 66 -23.68 -4.86 -8.39
CA ASP A 66 -23.62 -5.90 -9.43
C ASP A 66 -22.64 -5.52 -10.55
N LYS A 67 -21.33 -5.60 -10.29
CA LYS A 67 -20.30 -5.48 -11.36
C LYS A 67 -19.39 -6.70 -11.41
N THR A 68 -19.54 -7.45 -12.49
CA THR A 68 -18.70 -8.60 -12.87
C THR A 68 -17.24 -8.16 -12.99
N SER A 69 -16.38 -8.73 -12.15
CA SER A 69 -14.93 -8.49 -12.22
C SER A 69 -14.32 -9.40 -13.27
N SER A 70 -13.61 -8.83 -14.26
CA SER A 70 -12.92 -9.62 -15.29
C SER A 70 -11.72 -10.36 -14.71
N THR A 71 -11.56 -11.66 -15.02
CA THR A 71 -10.45 -12.52 -14.61
C THR A 71 -9.08 -11.91 -14.95
N TYR A 72 -8.98 -11.24 -16.11
CA TYR A 72 -7.77 -10.53 -16.54
C TYR A 72 -7.42 -9.37 -15.60
N GLY A 73 -8.42 -8.59 -15.22
CA GLY A 73 -8.26 -7.51 -14.25
C GLY A 73 -7.83 -8.00 -12.88
N LEU A 74 -8.38 -9.14 -12.42
CA LEU A 74 -7.98 -9.78 -11.16
C LEU A 74 -6.51 -10.23 -11.18
N CYS A 75 -6.04 -10.78 -12.31
CA CYS A 75 -4.65 -11.15 -12.52
C CYS A 75 -3.71 -9.93 -12.46
N LEU A 76 -4.07 -8.82 -13.13
CA LEU A 76 -3.31 -7.56 -13.08
C LEU A 76 -3.20 -7.00 -11.66
N VAL A 77 -4.27 -7.11 -10.88
CA VAL A 77 -4.28 -6.70 -9.48
C VAL A 77 -3.33 -7.58 -8.65
N GLY A 78 -3.40 -8.91 -8.83
CA GLY A 78 -2.48 -9.85 -8.17
C GLY A 78 -1.01 -9.54 -8.47
N LEU A 79 -0.67 -9.34 -9.75
CA LEU A 79 0.66 -8.92 -10.17
C LEU A 79 1.08 -7.60 -9.52
N SER A 80 0.16 -6.63 -9.43
CA SER A 80 0.45 -5.35 -8.77
C SER A 80 0.79 -5.51 -7.29
N LEU A 81 0.16 -6.46 -6.59
CA LEU A 81 0.41 -6.71 -5.17
C LEU A 81 1.76 -7.39 -4.95
N ILE A 82 2.13 -8.33 -5.82
CA ILE A 82 3.45 -8.97 -5.81
C ILE A 82 4.55 -7.92 -6.01
N MET A 83 4.39 -7.05 -7.01
CA MET A 83 5.34 -5.96 -7.27
C MET A 83 5.43 -4.98 -6.11
N ASP A 84 4.29 -4.65 -5.49
CA ASP A 84 4.25 -3.81 -4.29
C ASP A 84 4.97 -4.47 -3.09
N GLY A 85 4.86 -5.80 -2.95
CA GLY A 85 5.56 -6.59 -1.94
C GLY A 85 7.07 -6.65 -2.17
N LEU A 86 7.50 -6.87 -3.41
CA LEU A 86 8.91 -6.82 -3.81
C LEU A 86 9.52 -5.45 -3.51
N ASN A 87 8.86 -4.37 -3.95
CA ASN A 87 9.33 -3.00 -3.69
C ASN A 87 9.47 -2.72 -2.18
N SER A 88 8.48 -3.14 -1.39
CA SER A 88 8.52 -3.01 0.07
C SER A 88 9.70 -3.79 0.70
N SER A 89 10.01 -4.98 0.17
CA SER A 89 11.10 -5.84 0.66
C SER A 89 12.48 -5.31 0.26
N TYR A 90 12.65 -4.80 -0.96
CA TYR A 90 13.88 -4.12 -1.37
C TYR A 90 14.15 -2.87 -0.54
N GLN A 91 13.11 -2.09 -0.21
CA GLN A 91 13.24 -0.95 0.69
C GLN A 91 13.65 -1.38 2.11
N GLY A 92 13.19 -2.55 2.58
CA GLY A 92 13.65 -3.16 3.83
C GLY A 92 15.12 -3.61 3.75
N LEU A 93 15.51 -4.27 2.66
CA LEU A 93 16.86 -4.78 2.45
C LEU A 93 17.92 -3.66 2.43
N VAL A 94 17.63 -2.54 1.76
CA VAL A 94 18.52 -1.36 1.73
C VAL A 94 18.78 -0.83 3.15
N LYS A 95 17.81 -0.96 4.06
CA LYS A 95 17.94 -0.55 5.46
C LYS A 95 18.72 -1.55 6.31
N VAL A 96 18.59 -2.85 6.06
CA VAL A 96 19.24 -3.93 6.84
C VAL A 96 20.65 -4.26 6.33
N SER A 97 21.02 -3.76 5.15
CA SER A 97 22.37 -3.90 4.59
C SER A 97 23.42 -3.43 5.59
N ASP A 98 24.49 -4.23 5.75
CA ASP A 98 25.50 -4.05 6.80
C ASP A 98 26.02 -2.60 6.85
N PRO A 99 25.79 -1.85 7.94
CA PRO A 99 26.16 -0.44 8.02
C PRO A 99 27.67 -0.20 7.97
N LYS A 100 28.48 -1.25 8.18
CA LYS A 100 29.94 -1.19 7.98
C LYS A 100 30.35 -1.26 6.51
N LYS A 101 29.48 -1.79 5.64
CA LYS A 101 29.74 -2.00 4.21
C LYS A 101 29.00 -1.00 3.32
N TYR A 102 27.85 -0.49 3.77
CA TYR A 102 27.01 0.44 3.01
C TYR A 102 26.48 1.57 3.88
N ARG A 103 26.41 2.79 3.33
CA ARG A 103 25.82 3.94 4.00
C ARG A 103 24.30 3.78 4.06
N ILE A 104 23.71 3.91 5.26
CA ILE A 104 22.26 3.97 5.43
C ILE A 104 21.76 5.27 4.77
N LEU A 105 20.89 5.16 3.77
CA LEU A 105 20.29 6.33 3.13
C LEU A 105 19.24 6.98 4.04
N GLY A 106 19.24 8.31 4.09
CA GLY A 106 18.17 9.09 4.72
C GLY A 106 16.87 9.04 3.93
N ALA A 107 15.74 9.37 4.56
CA ALA A 107 14.41 9.33 3.93
C ALA A 107 14.34 10.19 2.66
N SER A 108 14.88 11.41 2.69
CA SER A 108 14.94 12.32 1.54
C SER A 108 15.81 11.77 0.41
N GLU A 109 16.94 11.13 0.74
CA GLU A 109 17.85 10.55 -0.25
C GLU A 109 17.22 9.35 -0.93
N SER A 110 16.60 8.44 -0.16
CA SER A 110 15.85 7.30 -0.72
C SER A 110 14.72 7.76 -1.63
N MET A 111 13.97 8.78 -1.22
CA MET A 111 12.90 9.37 -2.03
C MET A 111 13.44 9.96 -3.33
N LEU A 112 14.54 10.73 -3.26
CA LEU A 112 15.17 11.35 -4.43
C LEU A 112 15.61 10.28 -5.43
N TRP A 113 16.38 9.28 -4.99
CA TRP A 113 16.88 8.23 -5.89
C TRP A 113 15.75 7.44 -6.54
N ILE A 114 14.75 7.01 -5.78
CA ILE A 114 13.62 6.24 -6.31
C ILE A 114 12.84 7.07 -7.34
N ASN A 115 12.60 8.36 -7.06
CA ASN A 115 11.90 9.23 -7.99
C ASN A 115 12.72 9.53 -9.25
N THR A 116 14.03 9.74 -9.12
CA THR A 116 14.93 9.95 -10.27
C THR A 116 14.92 8.73 -11.18
N PHE A 117 15.11 7.52 -10.62
CA PHE A 117 15.02 6.29 -11.42
C PHE A 117 13.63 6.13 -12.06
N ALA A 118 12.56 6.42 -11.33
CA ALA A 118 11.21 6.37 -11.89
C ALA A 118 11.06 7.31 -13.10
N ILE A 119 11.55 8.55 -13.01
CA ILE A 119 11.50 9.50 -14.14
C ILE A 119 12.33 8.97 -15.32
N THR A 120 13.55 8.50 -15.09
CA THR A 120 14.42 7.97 -16.15
C THR A 120 13.79 6.81 -16.91
N PHE A 121 13.07 5.91 -16.23
CA PHE A 121 12.41 4.78 -16.88
C PHE A 121 11.03 5.13 -17.47
N PHE A 122 10.19 5.90 -16.77
CA PHE A 122 8.82 6.16 -17.21
C PHE A 122 8.69 7.31 -18.21
N PHE A 123 9.59 8.30 -18.18
CA PHE A 123 9.52 9.43 -19.10
C PHE A 123 9.70 9.01 -20.57
N PRO A 124 10.72 8.21 -20.96
CA PRO A 124 10.84 7.73 -22.33
C PRO A 124 9.64 6.91 -22.78
N VAL A 125 9.12 6.04 -21.90
CA VAL A 125 7.93 5.21 -22.18
C VAL A 125 6.70 6.09 -22.43
N ALA A 126 6.51 7.17 -21.64
CA ALA A 126 5.40 8.11 -21.82
C ALA A 126 5.50 8.92 -23.13
N VAL A 127 6.73 9.24 -23.57
CA VAL A 127 6.98 9.93 -24.84
C VAL A 127 6.74 9.00 -26.03
N ILE A 128 7.32 7.79 -26.01
CA ILE A 128 7.19 6.79 -27.09
C ILE A 128 5.74 6.34 -27.26
N SER A 129 5.00 6.15 -26.17
CA SER A 129 3.57 5.79 -26.21
C SER A 129 2.66 6.94 -26.68
N GLY A 130 3.19 8.16 -26.86
CA GLY A 130 2.42 9.35 -27.24
C GLY A 130 1.51 9.91 -26.15
N GLN A 131 1.48 9.29 -24.97
CA GLN A 131 0.64 9.70 -23.84
C GLN A 131 1.07 11.06 -23.30
N PHE A 132 2.38 11.36 -23.30
CA PHE A 132 2.92 12.63 -22.84
C PHE A 132 2.36 13.82 -23.63
N PHE A 133 2.39 13.77 -24.97
CA PHE A 133 1.88 14.83 -25.81
C PHE A 133 0.35 14.96 -25.72
N THR A 134 -0.34 13.83 -25.57
CA THR A 134 -1.80 13.82 -25.34
C THR A 134 -2.15 14.51 -24.02
N ALA A 135 -1.37 14.26 -22.95
CA ALA A 135 -1.56 14.90 -21.66
C ALA A 135 -1.33 16.42 -21.72
N ILE A 136 -0.27 16.87 -22.42
CA ILE A 136 -0.02 18.32 -22.59
C ILE A 136 -1.18 19.00 -23.32
N LYS A 137 -1.69 18.40 -24.41
CA LYS A 137 -2.85 18.94 -25.14
C LYS A 137 -4.13 18.96 -24.30
N PHE A 138 -4.28 17.99 -23.38
CA PHE A 138 -5.41 17.95 -22.46
C PHE A 138 -5.33 19.09 -21.42
N PHE A 139 -4.16 19.30 -20.82
CA PHE A 139 -3.97 20.37 -19.82
C PHE A 139 -3.99 21.77 -20.43
N SER A 140 -3.55 21.94 -21.69
CA SER A 140 -3.64 23.24 -22.36
C SER A 140 -5.09 23.67 -22.63
N ARG A 141 -6.02 22.71 -22.73
CA ARG A 141 -7.46 22.97 -22.90
C ARG A 141 -8.21 23.08 -21.58
N ASN A 142 -7.73 22.41 -20.53
CA ASN A 142 -8.38 22.33 -19.22
C ASN A 142 -7.45 22.82 -18.11
N SER A 143 -7.43 24.14 -17.90
CA SER A 143 -6.61 24.77 -16.84
C SER A 143 -7.00 24.30 -15.43
N GLU A 144 -8.30 24.05 -15.17
CA GLU A 144 -8.76 23.51 -13.89
C GLU A 144 -8.24 22.09 -13.61
N ALA A 145 -8.11 21.26 -14.64
CA ALA A 145 -7.54 19.93 -14.48
C ALA A 145 -6.03 20.00 -14.16
N LEU A 146 -5.34 21.00 -14.70
CA LEU A 146 -3.92 21.25 -14.39
C LEU A 146 -3.74 21.73 -12.95
N THR A 147 -4.57 22.64 -12.45
CA THR A 147 -4.48 23.07 -11.05
C THR A 147 -4.80 21.91 -10.10
N ALA A 148 -5.84 21.13 -10.38
CA ALA A 148 -6.19 19.95 -9.59
C ALA A 148 -5.04 18.93 -9.54
N ILE A 149 -4.38 18.64 -10.67
CA ILE A 149 -3.27 17.68 -10.69
C ILE A 149 -2.03 18.21 -9.98
N LEU A 150 -1.77 19.52 -10.01
CA LEU A 150 -0.67 20.14 -9.26
C LEU A 150 -0.90 20.03 -7.75
N TYR A 151 -2.09 20.37 -7.27
CA TYR A 151 -2.43 20.20 -5.85
C TYR A 151 -2.35 18.74 -5.41
N LEU A 152 -2.85 17.82 -6.24
CA LEU A 152 -2.78 16.38 -5.99
C LEU A 152 -1.31 15.92 -5.84
N ASN A 153 -0.42 16.34 -6.74
CA ASN A 153 0.99 15.97 -6.70
C ASN A 153 1.75 16.63 -5.54
N LEU A 154 1.42 17.88 -5.17
CA LEU A 154 2.01 18.56 -4.02
C LEU A 154 1.69 17.80 -2.72
N MET A 155 0.41 17.48 -2.52
CA MET A 155 -0.04 16.69 -1.36
C MET A 155 0.55 15.28 -1.37
N ALA A 156 0.64 14.65 -2.55
CA ALA A 156 1.27 13.34 -2.70
C ALA A 156 2.76 13.37 -2.35
N ALA A 157 3.49 14.42 -2.74
CA ALA A 157 4.91 14.58 -2.41
C ALA A 157 5.14 14.72 -0.90
N ILE A 158 4.32 15.53 -0.23
CA ILE A 158 4.35 15.67 1.24
C ILE A 158 4.05 14.31 1.90
N GLY A 159 2.99 13.62 1.46
CA GLY A 159 2.63 12.29 1.98
C GLY A 159 3.72 11.24 1.74
N GLN A 160 4.37 11.27 0.58
CA GLN A 160 5.47 10.37 0.24
C GLN A 160 6.68 10.59 1.15
N HIS A 161 6.97 11.84 1.53
CA HIS A 161 8.03 12.12 2.50
C HIS A 161 7.77 11.43 3.85
N PHE A 162 6.54 11.50 4.37
CA PHE A 162 6.15 10.80 5.60
C PHE A 162 6.21 9.27 5.47
N ILE A 163 5.89 8.72 4.30
CA ILE A 163 6.03 7.29 4.01
C ILE A 163 7.50 6.89 4.14
N PHE A 164 8.42 7.58 3.45
CA PHE A 164 9.84 7.28 3.54
C PHE A 164 10.41 7.47 4.94
N LEU A 165 9.99 8.52 5.65
CA LEU A 165 10.35 8.74 7.05
C LEU A 165 9.92 7.55 7.92
N THR A 166 8.70 7.06 7.76
CA THR A 166 8.18 5.90 8.50
C THR A 166 9.01 4.63 8.22
N ILE A 167 9.42 4.42 6.98
CA ILE A 167 10.21 3.25 6.58
C ILE A 167 11.61 3.31 7.19
N VAL A 168 12.26 4.48 7.10
CA VAL A 168 13.60 4.71 7.66
C VAL A 168 13.58 4.64 9.20
N SER A 169 12.57 5.19 9.87
CA SER A 169 12.47 5.15 11.34
C SER A 169 12.03 3.79 11.87
N PHE A 170 11.09 3.11 11.23
CA PHE A 170 10.52 1.85 11.72
C PHE A 170 10.85 0.66 10.81
N SER A 171 9.97 0.33 9.87
CA SER A 171 10.21 -0.68 8.83
C SER A 171 9.15 -0.57 7.73
N SER A 172 9.42 -1.22 6.60
CA SER A 172 8.48 -1.31 5.48
C SER A 172 7.17 -2.04 5.87
N LEU A 173 7.25 -3.03 6.77
CA LEU A 173 6.08 -3.71 7.31
C LEU A 173 5.19 -2.76 8.12
N VAL A 174 5.77 -2.00 9.07
CA VAL A 174 5.01 -1.03 9.89
C VAL A 174 4.33 0.02 9.01
N CYS A 175 5.03 0.51 7.99
CA CYS A 175 4.46 1.45 7.03
C CYS A 175 3.25 0.84 6.29
N THR A 176 3.34 -0.44 5.91
CA THR A 176 2.23 -1.16 5.26
C THR A 176 1.06 -1.34 6.22
N THR A 177 1.31 -1.67 7.49
CA THR A 177 0.28 -1.73 8.53
C THR A 177 -0.40 -0.37 8.74
N ILE A 178 0.36 0.71 8.95
CA ILE A 178 -0.18 2.07 9.12
C ILE A 178 -1.04 2.50 7.94
N THR A 179 -0.57 2.30 6.71
CA THR A 179 -1.33 2.68 5.51
C THR A 179 -2.60 1.85 5.33
N THR A 180 -2.58 0.57 5.72
CA THR A 180 -3.75 -0.31 5.69
C THR A 180 -4.78 0.10 6.74
N VAL A 181 -4.34 0.38 7.97
CA VAL A 181 -5.20 0.92 9.04
C VAL A 181 -5.84 2.24 8.61
N ARG A 182 -5.05 3.17 8.04
CA ARG A 182 -5.58 4.44 7.52
C ARG A 182 -6.69 4.22 6.50
N LYS A 183 -6.47 3.35 5.50
CA LYS A 183 -7.49 3.03 4.49
C LYS A 183 -8.75 2.45 5.13
N PHE A 184 -8.58 1.54 6.07
CA PHE A 184 -9.70 0.92 6.77
C PHE A 184 -10.50 1.94 7.59
N MET A 185 -9.84 2.84 8.31
CA MET A 185 -10.49 3.95 9.02
C MET A 185 -11.23 4.88 8.08
N THR A 186 -10.66 5.21 6.92
CA THR A 186 -11.35 6.01 5.89
C THR A 186 -12.63 5.31 5.40
N ILE A 187 -12.61 3.98 5.24
CA ILE A 187 -13.81 3.23 4.86
C ILE A 187 -14.87 3.31 5.96
N ILE A 188 -14.50 3.09 7.22
CA ILE A 188 -15.44 3.20 8.36
C ILE A 188 -16.05 4.60 8.42
N LEU A 189 -15.21 5.63 8.33
CA LEU A 189 -15.64 7.03 8.37
C LEU A 189 -16.58 7.36 7.20
N SER A 190 -16.27 6.88 6.00
CA SER A 190 -17.11 7.06 4.82
C SER A 190 -18.52 6.50 5.07
N VAL A 191 -18.63 5.25 5.53
CA VAL A 191 -19.93 4.63 5.83
C VAL A 191 -20.71 5.41 6.91
N ALA A 192 -20.01 5.87 7.95
CA ALA A 192 -20.60 6.67 9.02
C ALA A 192 -21.13 8.03 8.53
N VAL A 193 -20.36 8.73 7.68
CA VAL A 193 -20.74 10.04 7.13
C VAL A 193 -21.88 9.92 6.10
N PHE A 194 -21.87 8.88 5.26
CA PHE A 194 -22.94 8.62 4.28
C PHE A 194 -24.18 7.96 4.89
N GLY A 195 -24.28 7.86 6.22
CA GLY A 195 -25.48 7.37 6.93
C GLY A 195 -25.83 5.91 6.68
N HIS A 196 -24.88 5.10 6.21
CA HIS A 196 -25.10 3.68 5.99
C HIS A 196 -24.92 2.92 7.31
N SER A 197 -25.85 2.03 7.66
CA SER A 197 -25.73 1.23 8.87
C SER A 197 -24.82 0.01 8.66
N PHE A 198 -23.93 -0.25 9.62
CA PHE A 198 -23.14 -1.48 9.62
C PHE A 198 -24.01 -2.68 9.96
N SER A 199 -23.89 -3.72 9.15
CA SER A 199 -24.41 -5.05 9.49
C SER A 199 -23.58 -5.69 10.61
N TRP A 200 -24.17 -6.67 11.30
CA TRP A 200 -23.47 -7.42 12.35
C TRP A 200 -22.15 -8.05 11.85
N SER A 201 -22.12 -8.59 10.64
CA SER A 201 -20.92 -9.15 10.02
C SER A 201 -19.82 -8.11 9.79
N GLN A 202 -20.18 -6.86 9.51
CA GLN A 202 -19.22 -5.76 9.38
C GLN A 202 -18.64 -5.35 10.73
N TRP A 203 -19.43 -5.33 11.80
CA TRP A 203 -18.92 -5.12 13.15
C TRP A 203 -17.94 -6.21 13.59
N CYS A 204 -18.26 -7.49 13.33
CA CYS A 204 -17.33 -8.60 13.57
C CYS A 204 -16.03 -8.42 12.77
N SER A 205 -16.11 -7.91 11.54
CA SER A 205 -14.94 -7.64 10.70
C SER A 205 -14.07 -6.51 11.28
N VAL A 206 -14.69 -5.45 11.80
CA VAL A 206 -13.98 -4.37 12.50
C VAL A 206 -13.25 -4.91 13.73
N ALA A 207 -13.93 -5.69 14.58
CA ALA A 207 -13.32 -6.30 15.76
C ALA A 207 -12.13 -7.22 15.40
N SER A 208 -12.29 -8.02 14.34
CA SER A 208 -11.23 -8.89 13.80
C SER A 208 -9.98 -8.11 13.38
N VAL A 209 -10.14 -6.98 12.68
CA VAL A 209 -9.02 -6.13 12.26
C VAL A 209 -8.29 -5.54 13.45
N PHE A 210 -9.01 -4.99 14.43
CA PHE A 210 -8.41 -4.45 15.65
C PHE A 210 -7.68 -5.52 16.47
N PHE A 211 -8.24 -6.72 16.56
CA PHE A 211 -7.59 -7.87 17.20
C PHE A 211 -6.29 -8.25 16.50
N GLY A 212 -6.29 -8.31 15.16
CA GLY A 212 -5.08 -8.61 14.38
C GLY A 212 -3.97 -7.57 14.58
N ILE A 213 -4.31 -6.27 14.60
CA ILE A 213 -3.35 -5.18 14.89
C ILE A 213 -2.79 -5.31 16.31
N PHE A 214 -3.65 -5.64 17.27
CA PHE A 214 -3.24 -5.84 18.66
C PHE A 214 -2.23 -6.98 18.81
N LEU A 215 -2.47 -8.12 18.14
CA LEU A 215 -1.52 -9.25 18.11
C LEU A 215 -0.18 -8.87 17.48
N GLU A 216 -0.21 -8.18 16.34
CA GLU A 216 1.00 -7.73 15.63
C GLU A 216 1.83 -6.76 16.48
N THR A 217 1.16 -5.84 17.19
CA THR A 217 1.81 -4.79 17.98
C THR A 217 2.35 -5.31 19.32
N SER A 218 1.61 -6.20 19.98
CA SER A 218 1.98 -6.75 21.30
C SER A 218 3.31 -7.52 21.25
N TRP A 219 3.55 -8.24 20.16
CA TRP A 219 4.80 -8.98 19.97
C TRP A 219 6.00 -8.07 19.65
N LYS A 220 5.77 -6.95 18.96
CA LYS A 220 6.83 -6.02 18.53
C LYS A 220 7.53 -5.34 19.71
N LYS A 221 6.83 -5.15 20.84
CA LYS A 221 7.40 -4.71 22.12
C LYS A 221 8.39 -5.72 22.70
N THR A 222 8.21 -7.02 22.43
CA THR A 222 9.09 -8.09 22.93
C THR A 222 10.39 -8.16 22.13
N GLU A 223 10.33 -8.08 20.79
CA GLU A 223 11.53 -8.06 19.93
C GLU A 223 12.45 -6.86 20.18
N GLN A 224 11.89 -5.66 20.37
CA GLN A 224 12.70 -4.46 20.65
C GLN A 224 13.32 -4.46 22.05
N LYS A 225 12.72 -5.17 23.02
CA LYS A 225 13.32 -5.35 24.35
C LYS A 225 14.52 -6.30 24.30
N VAL A 226 14.49 -7.35 23.47
CA VAL A 226 15.61 -8.30 23.34
C VAL A 226 16.83 -7.68 22.67
N ILE A 227 16.63 -6.76 21.71
CA ILE A 227 17.74 -6.11 20.97
C ILE A 227 18.42 -5.01 21.80
N LYS A 228 17.76 -4.43 22.83
CA LYS A 228 18.35 -3.42 23.71
C LYS A 228 19.12 -3.99 24.92
N VAL A 229 19.20 -5.31 25.05
CA VAL A 229 19.84 -5.99 26.21
C VAL A 229 21.24 -6.54 25.85
N TYR A 230 21.77 -6.23 24.66
CA TYR A 230 23.14 -6.54 24.26
C TYR A 230 23.89 -5.28 23.85
#